data_AF-A0A7H4MGL7-F1
#
_entry.id   AF-A0A7H4MGL7-F1
#
_cell.length_a   1.000
_cell.length_b   1.000
_cell.length_c   1.000
_cell.angle_alpha   90.00
_cell.angle_beta   90.00
_cell.angle_gamma   90.00
#
_symmetry.space_group_name_H-M   'P 1'
#
loop_
_entity.id
_entity.type
_entity.pdbx_description
1 polymer ?
#
loop_
_entity_poly.entity_id
_entity_poly.type
_entity_poly.pdbx_seq_one_letter_code
_entity_poly.pdbx_strand_id
1 'polypeptide(L)'
;MHIILTFRETEPGRHRVRRFRPLQRCWVPCDDGYHRVFYRLEGELADDDSVMTLRSFIDGEGEALAVEDIDDLARHLVRLMPVLRLRDARLYAAYP
;
A
#
# COMPACT_ATOMS: atom_id res chain seq x y z
N MET A 1 0.12 -13.85 6.72
CA MET A 1 -1.09 -13.01 6.85
C MET A 1 -0.91 -11.79 5.97
N HIS A 2 -1.96 -11.27 5.34
CA HIS A 2 -1.87 -10.02 4.60
C HIS A 2 -2.99 -9.04 4.95
N ILE A 3 -2.74 -7.76 4.67
CA ILE A 3 -3.73 -6.70 4.64
C ILE A 3 -3.65 -5.99 3.29
N ILE A 4 -4.80 -5.56 2.77
CA ILE A 4 -4.88 -4.74 1.55
C ILE A 4 -5.46 -3.39 1.95
N LEU A 5 -4.72 -2.34 1.61
CA LEU A 5 -5.11 -0.95 1.84
C LEU A 5 -5.50 -0.34 0.51
N THR A 6 -6.76 0.11 0.42
CA THR A 6 -7.33 0.67 -0.80
C THR A 6 -7.43 2.19 -0.68
N PHE A 7 -6.75 2.91 -1.57
CA PHE A 7 -6.79 4.37 -1.64
C PHE A 7 -7.49 4.80 -2.91
N ARG A 8 -8.65 5.41 -2.76
CA ARG A 8 -9.40 5.98 -3.89
C ARG A 8 -9.00 7.43 -4.10
N GLU A 9 -8.92 7.87 -5.36
CA GLU A 9 -8.80 9.29 -5.64
C GLU A 9 -10.02 10.07 -5.10
N THR A 10 -9.81 11.31 -4.66
CA THR A 10 -10.88 12.11 -4.02
C THR A 10 -11.95 12.53 -5.02
N GLU A 11 -11.56 12.81 -6.25
CA GLU A 11 -12.39 13.20 -7.39
C GLU A 11 -11.85 12.51 -8.64
N PRO A 12 -12.67 12.23 -9.66
CA PRO A 12 -12.20 11.61 -10.90
C PRO A 12 -11.06 12.41 -11.53
N GLY A 13 -9.96 11.74 -11.86
CA GLY A 13 -8.77 12.35 -12.46
C GLY A 13 -7.80 13.02 -11.47
N ARG A 14 -8.15 13.10 -10.18
CA ARG A 14 -7.27 13.69 -9.15
C ARG A 14 -5.98 12.88 -8.96
N HIS A 15 -5.94 11.59 -9.33
CA HIS A 15 -4.72 10.79 -9.36
C HIS A 15 -3.60 11.39 -10.23
N ARG A 16 -3.91 12.31 -11.15
CA ARG A 16 -2.96 12.92 -12.08
C ARG A 16 -2.22 14.13 -11.53
N VAL A 17 -2.61 14.66 -10.36
CA VAL A 17 -1.96 15.87 -9.83
C VAL A 17 -0.51 15.60 -9.44
N ARG A 18 0.34 16.64 -9.48
CA ARG A 18 1.81 16.54 -9.34
C ARG A 18 2.27 15.71 -8.13
N ARG A 19 1.59 15.81 -6.99
CA ARG A 19 1.98 15.06 -5.77
C ARG A 19 1.83 13.54 -5.92
N PHE A 20 0.98 13.04 -6.82
CA PHE A 20 0.77 11.61 -7.08
C PHE A 20 1.63 11.08 -8.22
N ARG A 21 2.41 11.92 -8.90
CA ARG A 21 3.25 11.52 -10.04
C ARG A 21 4.12 10.27 -9.77
N PRO A 22 4.77 10.12 -8.60
CA PRO A 22 5.53 8.90 -8.32
C PRO A 22 4.68 7.63 -8.34
N LEU A 23 3.40 7.71 -7.96
CA LEU A 23 2.47 6.59 -7.90
C LEU A 23 1.70 6.36 -9.21
N GLN A 24 2.05 7.04 -10.32
CA GLN A 24 1.26 7.01 -11.55
C GLN A 24 1.00 5.59 -12.07
N ARG A 25 1.99 4.69 -11.92
CA ARG A 25 1.90 3.28 -12.34
C ARG A 25 1.11 2.39 -11.38
N CYS A 26 0.79 2.87 -10.18
CA CYS A 26 0.08 2.12 -9.15
C CYS A 26 -1.44 2.38 -9.17
N TRP A 27 -1.91 3.33 -9.97
CA TRP A 27 -3.33 3.65 -10.08
C TRP A 27 -4.02 2.70 -11.05
N VAL A 28 -5.04 2.02 -10.55
CA VAL A 28 -5.87 1.07 -11.26
C VAL A 28 -7.22 1.73 -11.55
N PRO A 29 -7.65 1.86 -12.81
CA PRO A 29 -9.00 2.33 -13.14
C PRO A 29 -10.03 1.32 -12.64
N CYS A 30 -11.16 1.81 -12.13
CA CYS A 30 -12.26 0.96 -11.70
C CYS A 30 -13.56 1.37 -12.40
N ASP A 31 -14.54 0.45 -12.40
CA ASP A 31 -15.82 0.61 -13.11
C ASP A 31 -16.68 1.79 -12.63
N ASP A 32 -16.43 2.31 -11.43
CA ASP A 32 -17.13 3.49 -10.89
C ASP A 32 -16.59 4.82 -11.44
N GLY A 33 -15.63 4.78 -12.36
CA GLY A 33 -15.00 5.97 -12.95
C GLY A 33 -13.91 6.59 -12.08
N TYR A 34 -13.55 5.95 -10.96
CA TYR A 34 -12.46 6.38 -10.08
C TYR A 34 -11.27 5.44 -10.20
N HIS A 35 -10.09 6.01 -9.96
CA HIS A 35 -8.87 5.24 -9.84
C HIS A 35 -8.58 4.91 -8.38
N ARG A 36 -8.02 3.72 -8.15
CA ARG A 36 -7.60 3.25 -6.83
C ARG A 36 -6.14 2.79 -6.85
N VAL A 37 -5.47 2.93 -5.73
CA VAL A 37 -4.21 2.24 -5.43
C VAL A 37 -4.55 1.13 -4.45
N PHE A 38 -4.20 -0.12 -4.79
CA PHE A 38 -4.30 -1.26 -3.88
C PHE A 38 -2.91 -1.62 -3.41
N TYR A 39 -2.65 -1.44 -2.12
CA TYR A 39 -1.37 -1.70 -1.51
C TYR A 39 -1.47 -2.89 -0.55
N ARG A 40 -0.78 -3.99 -0.90
CA ARG A 40 -0.73 -5.22 -0.11
C ARG A 40 0.50 -5.22 0.78
N LEU A 41 0.27 -5.50 2.06
CA LEU A 41 1.31 -5.71 3.06
C LEU A 41 1.14 -7.11 3.63
N GLU A 42 2.19 -7.92 3.56
CA GLU A 42 2.18 -9.31 4.00
C GLU A 42 3.23 -9.50 5.10
N GLY A 43 2.86 -10.26 6.12
CA GLY A 43 3.76 -10.72 7.16
C GLY A 43 3.88 -12.24 7.06
N GLU A 44 5.12 -12.70 6.91
CA GLU A 44 5.49 -14.12 6.85
C GLU A 44 6.53 -14.44 7.92
N LEU A 45 6.45 -15.64 8.49
CA LEU A 45 7.48 -16.17 9.38
C LEU A 45 8.44 -16.98 8.50
N ALA A 46 9.70 -16.55 8.43
CA ALA A 46 10.73 -17.28 7.73
C ALA A 46 11.20 -18.50 8.53
N ASP A 47 11.91 -19.40 7.87
CA ASP A 47 12.40 -20.66 8.47
C ASP A 47 13.39 -20.44 9.63
N ASP A 48 13.95 -19.24 9.75
CA ASP A 48 14.86 -18.82 10.84
C ASP A 48 14.14 -18.11 12.01
N ASP A 49 12.81 -18.25 12.09
CA ASP A 49 11.91 -17.55 13.02
C ASP A 49 11.90 -16.02 12.87
N SER A 50 12.54 -15.46 11.84
CA SER A 50 12.43 -14.02 11.56
C SER A 50 11.09 -13.67 10.91
N VAL A 51 10.58 -12.48 11.19
CA VAL A 51 9.37 -11.96 10.53
C VAL A 51 9.76 -11.16 9.30
N MET A 52 9.36 -11.65 8.13
CA MET A 52 9.50 -10.96 6.86
C MET A 52 8.26 -10.12 6.56
N THR A 53 8.49 -8.92 6.04
CA THR A 53 7.42 -8.05 5.54
C THR A 53 7.55 -7.91 4.03
N LEU A 54 6.56 -8.40 3.29
CA LEU A 54 6.48 -8.26 1.84
C LEU A 54 5.50 -7.14 1.49
N ARG A 55 5.79 -6.44 0.40
CA ARG A 55 5.03 -5.29 -0.06
C ARG A 55 4.77 -5.45 -1.55
N SER A 56 3.55 -5.19 -2.00
CA SER A 56 3.23 -5.13 -3.42
C SER A 56 2.10 -4.14 -3.67
N PHE A 57 2.08 -3.60 -4.89
CA PHE A 57 0.89 -2.96 -5.43
C PHE A 57 0.18 -3.98 -6.29
N ILE A 58 -1.15 -4.04 -6.22
CA ILE A 58 -1.95 -5.04 -6.92
C ILE A 58 -3.03 -4.42 -7.79
N ASP A 59 -3.55 -5.16 -8.76
CA ASP A 59 -4.73 -4.80 -9.55
C ASP A 59 -6.05 -5.15 -8.84
N GLY A 60 -7.17 -5.07 -9.57
CA GLY A 60 -8.51 -5.36 -9.03
C GLY A 60 -8.74 -6.85 -8.77
N GLU A 61 -7.94 -7.70 -9.40
CA GLU A 61 -7.98 -9.16 -9.34
C GLU A 61 -7.06 -9.71 -8.23
N GLY A 62 -6.15 -8.86 -7.73
CA GLY A 62 -5.23 -9.19 -6.65
C GLY A 62 -3.82 -9.59 -7.13
N GLU A 63 -3.57 -9.44 -8.43
CA GLU A 63 -2.28 -9.74 -9.04
C GLU A 63 -1.31 -8.58 -8.86
N ALA A 64 -0.04 -8.90 -8.66
CA ALA A 64 0.98 -7.89 -8.43
C ALA A 64 1.24 -7.06 -9.70
N LEU A 65 1.16 -5.73 -9.57
CA LEU A 65 1.57 -4.80 -10.61
C LEU A 65 3.09 -4.91 -10.82
N ALA A 66 3.52 -4.94 -12.08
CA ALA A 66 4.93 -4.88 -12.46
C ALA A 66 5.48 -3.46 -12.27
N VAL A 67 5.77 -3.09 -11.03
CA VAL A 67 6.38 -1.81 -10.63
C VAL A 67 7.67 -2.05 -9.87
N GLU A 68 8.67 -1.23 -10.17
CA GLU A 68 9.96 -1.21 -9.46
C GLU A 68 9.88 -0.26 -8.26
N ASP A 69 10.93 -0.23 -7.44
CA ASP A 69 11.07 0.70 -6.31
C ASP A 69 9.89 0.68 -5.31
N ILE A 70 9.35 -0.51 -5.04
CA ILE A 70 8.15 -0.72 -4.21
C ILE A 70 8.24 -0.01 -2.86
N ASP A 71 9.41 -0.03 -2.21
CA ASP A 71 9.62 0.61 -0.91
C ASP A 71 9.55 2.14 -0.99
N ASP A 72 10.04 2.73 -2.08
CA ASP A 72 9.99 4.19 -2.30
C ASP A 72 8.57 4.63 -2.61
N LEU A 73 7.87 3.86 -3.45
CA LEU A 73 6.45 4.06 -3.73
C LEU A 73 5.59 3.94 -2.47
N ALA A 74 5.82 2.91 -1.65
CA ALA A 74 5.14 2.73 -0.37
C ALA A 74 5.40 3.89 0.59
N ARG A 75 6.66 4.35 0.70
CA ARG A 75 7.01 5.50 1.54
C ARG A 75 6.32 6.78 1.04
N HIS A 76 6.24 6.97 -0.26
CA HIS A 76 5.54 8.10 -0.87
C HIS A 76 4.03 8.04 -0.59
N LEU A 77 3.41 6.87 -0.75
CA LEU A 77 1.99 6.64 -0.44
C LEU A 77 1.67 6.96 1.03
N VAL A 78 2.46 6.44 1.97
CA VAL A 78 2.29 6.69 3.41
C VAL A 78 2.44 8.19 3.74
N ARG A 79 3.38 8.90 3.09
CA ARG A 79 3.54 10.36 3.28
C ARG A 79 2.32 11.16 2.81
N LEU A 80 1.65 10.71 1.75
CA LEU A 80 0.46 11.39 1.24
C LEU A 80 -0.80 11.07 2.04
N MET A 81 -0.82 9.94 2.75
CA MET A 81 -1.98 9.41 3.47
C MET A 81 -1.69 9.36 4.98
N PRO A 82 -1.72 10.51 5.70
CA PRO A 82 -1.24 10.62 7.08
C PRO A 82 -2.03 9.81 8.12
N VAL A 83 -3.13 9.15 7.74
CA VAL A 83 -3.92 8.25 8.60
C VAL A 83 -3.18 6.92 8.82
N LEU A 84 -2.21 6.57 7.98
CA LEU A 84 -1.36 5.39 8.15
C LEU A 84 -0.21 5.63 9.13
N ARG A 85 -0.52 5.49 10.42
CA ARG A 85 0.48 5.16 11.44
C ARG A 85 0.33 3.67 11.76
N LEU A 86 0.83 2.79 10.89
CA LEU A 86 1.03 1.40 11.25
C LEU A 86 2.12 1.37 12.34
N ARG A 87 1.71 1.32 13.60
CA ARG A 87 2.58 1.01 14.74
C ARG A 87 2.26 -0.40 15.17
N ASP A 88 3.29 -1.18 15.49
CA ASP A 88 3.09 -2.50 16.05
C ASP A 88 2.30 -2.38 17.36
N ALA A 89 1.12 -3.00 17.42
CA ALA A 89 0.26 -2.98 18.61
C ALA A 89 0.89 -3.75 19.80
N ARG A 90 1.91 -4.59 19.57
CA ARG A 90 2.62 -5.34 20.62
C ARG A 90 3.42 -4.43 21.55
N LEU A 91 3.66 -3.17 21.19
CA LEU A 91 4.22 -2.18 22.12
C LEU A 91 3.27 -1.86 23.30
N TYR A 92 2.01 -2.28 23.27
CA TYR A 92 1.07 -2.17 24.40
C TYR A 92 0.95 -3.44 25.25
N ALA A 93 1.54 -4.57 24.83
CA ALA A 93 1.44 -5.85 25.55
C ALA A 93 2.66 -6.16 26.44
N ALA A 94 3.64 -5.25 26.52
CA ALA A 94 4.82 -5.38 27.37
C ALA A 94 4.71 -4.46 28.60
N TYR A 95 3.72 -4.70 29.45
CA TYR A 95 3.74 -4.28 30.86
C TYR A 95 3.11 -5.42 31.68
N PRO A 96 3.89 -6.19 32.45
CA PRO A 96 3.36 -7.01 33.54
C PRO A 96 2.85 -6.15 34.70
#